data_AF-A0A5E4LU46-F1
#
_entry.id   AF-A0A5E4LU46-F1
#
_cell.length_a   1.000
_cell.length_b   1.000
_cell.length_c   1.000
_cell.angle_alpha   90.00
_cell.angle_beta   90.00
_cell.angle_gamma   90.00
#
_symmetry.space_group_name_H-M   'P 1'
#
loop_
_entity.id
_entity.type
_entity.pdbx_description
1 polymer ?
#
loop_
_entity_poly.entity_id
_entity_poly.type
_entity_poly.pdbx_seq_one_letter_code
_entity_poly.pdbx_strand_id
1 'polypeptide(L)' 'MTPKRKRALKLIILLSIIWFAAALPVPFLWFSPTPTQSQQYWTYLEIAGIVSIPFVAMGIVWTLKPELATRS' A
#
# COMPACT_ATOMS: atom_id res chain seq x y z
N MET A 1 -9.46 2.07 -24.79
CA MET A 1 -8.61 2.70 -23.76
C MET A 1 -7.42 3.39 -24.42
N THR A 2 -7.09 4.64 -24.06
CA THR A 2 -5.91 5.32 -24.62
C THR A 2 -4.62 4.70 -24.08
N PRO A 3 -3.51 4.69 -24.86
CA PRO A 3 -2.25 4.05 -24.47
C PRO A 3 -1.67 4.59 -23.14
N LYS A 4 -1.81 5.90 -22.88
CA LYS A 4 -1.44 6.51 -21.58
C LYS A 4 -2.19 5.89 -20.40
N ARG A 5 -3.49 5.61 -20.57
CA ARG A 5 -4.36 5.03 -19.53
C ARG A 5 -4.00 3.58 -19.21
N LYS A 6 -3.63 2.80 -20.22
CA LYS A 6 -3.17 1.40 -20.06
C LYS A 6 -1.86 1.33 -19.28
N ARG A 7 -0.95 2.29 -19.47
CA ARG A 7 0.31 2.41 -18.72
C ARG A 7 0.09 2.78 -17.25
N ALA A 8 -0.78 3.77 -16.97
CA ALA A 8 -1.12 4.16 -15.61
C ALA A 8 -1.75 3.00 -14.82
N LEU A 9 -2.67 2.25 -15.43
CA LEU A 9 -3.28 1.08 -14.80
C LEU A 9 -2.25 0.00 -14.47
N LYS A 10 -1.33 -0.31 -15.39
CA LYS A 10 -0.24 -1.26 -15.14
C LYS A 10 0.65 -0.82 -13.96
N LEU A 11 0.94 0.49 -13.84
CA LEU A 11 1.72 1.02 -12.73
C LEU A 11 0.99 0.89 -11.40
N ILE A 12 -0.30 1.22 -11.34
CA ILE A 12 -1.12 1.09 -10.12
C ILE A 12 -1.18 -0.38 -9.68
N ILE A 13 -1.41 -1.31 -10.60
CA ILE A 13 -1.44 -2.75 -10.31
C ILE A 13 -0.07 -3.20 -9.78
N LEU A 14 1.02 -2.82 -10.44
CA LEU A 14 2.37 -3.15 -10.01
C LEU A 14 2.67 -2.62 -8.60
N LEU A 15 2.35 -1.35 -8.34
CA LEU A 15 2.53 -0.71 -7.03
C LEU A 15 1.69 -1.40 -5.95
N SER A 16 0.46 -1.81 -6.26
CA SER A 16 -0.43 -2.50 -5.32
C SER A 16 0.11 -3.89 -4.94
N ILE A 17 0.67 -4.63 -5.91
CA ILE A 17 1.31 -5.93 -5.66
C ILE A 17 2.55 -5.75 -4.77
N ILE A 18 3.40 -4.76 -5.08
CA ILE A 18 4.60 -4.46 -4.28
C ILE A 18 4.19 -4.09 -2.85
N TRP A 19 3.17 -3.25 -2.69
CA TRP A 19 2.65 -2.85 -1.39
C TRP A 19 2.13 -4.06 -0.60
N PHE A 20 1.32 -4.92 -1.22
CA PHE A 20 0.78 -6.12 -0.56
C PHE A 20 1.90 -7.08 -0.14
N ALA A 21 2.89 -7.30 -1.00
CA ALA A 21 4.04 -8.15 -0.68
C ALA A 21 4.90 -7.56 0.46
N ALA A 22 5.07 -6.24 0.51
CA ALA A 22 5.80 -5.55 1.57
C ALA A 22 5.04 -5.52 2.91
N ALA A 23 3.70 -5.48 2.87
CA ALA A 23 2.84 -5.48 4.06
C ALA A 23 2.58 -6.89 4.62
N LEU A 24 2.73 -7.93 3.79
CA LEU A 24 2.50 -9.33 4.16
C LEU A 24 3.24 -9.79 5.42
N PRO A 25 4.50 -9.39 5.72
CA PRO A 25 5.23 -9.84 6.92
C PRO A 25 4.66 -9.27 8.22
N VAL A 26 3.96 -8.13 8.17
CA VAL A 26 3.55 -7.37 9.35
C VAL A 26 2.66 -8.18 10.31
N PRO A 27 1.62 -8.90 9.85
CA PRO A 27 0.79 -9.73 10.72
C PRO A 27 1.56 -10.91 11.33
N PHE A 28 2.51 -11.51 10.61
CA PHE A 28 3.28 -12.66 11.10
C PHE A 28 4.27 -12.28 12.20
N LEU A 29 4.77 -11.03 12.19
CA LEU A 29 5.65 -10.52 13.25
C LEU A 29 4.93 -10.35 14.60
N TRP A 30 3.60 -10.31 14.63
CA TRP A 30 2.82 -10.22 15.87
C TRP A 30 2.77 -11.53 16.66
N PHE A 31 2.92 -12.69 16.00
CA PHE A 31 2.73 -14.01 16.62
C PHE A 31 4.00 -14.61 17.26
N SER A 32 5.17 -13.98 17.10
CA SER A 32 6.46 -14.51 17.59
C SER A 32 7.22 -13.45 18.41
N PRO A 33 6.98 -13.34 19.73
CA PRO A 33 7.57 -12.30 20.55
C PRO A 33 8.96 -12.72 21.05
N THR A 34 9.96 -12.80 20.17
CA THR A 34 11.36 -12.83 20.62
C THR A 34 11.89 -11.39 20.76
N PRO A 35 12.56 -11.03 21.87
CA PRO A 35 12.99 -9.65 22.12
C PRO A 35 13.95 -9.09 21.06
N THR A 36 14.68 -9.95 20.35
CA THR A 36 15.54 -9.59 19.21
C THR A 36 14.77 -9.19 17.95
N GLN A 37 13.51 -9.61 17.81
CA GLN A 37 12.63 -9.18 16.72
C GLN A 37 11.96 -7.84 16.97
N SER A 38 12.04 -7.27 18.19
CA SER A 38 11.37 -6.01 18.51
C SER A 38 11.81 -4.86 17.60
N GLN A 39 13.11 -4.69 17.36
CA GLN A 39 13.62 -3.62 16.50
C GLN A 39 13.29 -3.85 15.02
N GLN A 40 13.41 -5.10 14.54
CA GLN A 40 12.99 -5.45 13.18
C GLN A 40 11.48 -5.22 12.99
N TYR A 41 10.68 -5.58 13.99
CA TYR A 41 9.23 -5.37 14.00
C TYR A 41 8.88 -3.89 13.85
N TRP A 42 9.48 -3.02 14.66
CA TRP A 42 9.26 -1.57 14.55
C TRP A 42 9.68 -1.03 13.18
N THR A 43 10.83 -1.44 12.65
CA THR A 43 11.27 -1.04 11.30
C THR A 43 10.29 -1.48 10.21
N TYR A 44 9.79 -2.73 10.27
CA TYR A 44 8.79 -3.21 9.31
C TYR A 44 7.46 -2.47 9.43
N LEU A 45 7.03 -2.14 10.65
CA LEU A 45 5.82 -1.37 10.91
C LEU A 45 5.92 0.05 10.34
N GLU A 46 7.07 0.71 10.52
CA GLU A 46 7.34 2.03 9.94
C GLU A 46 7.34 1.99 8.41
N ILE A 47 8.02 1.01 7.81
CA ILE A 47 8.04 0.85 6.35
C ILE A 47 6.62 0.60 5.82
N ALA A 48 5.86 -0.29 6.45
CA ALA A 48 4.48 -0.57 6.06
C ALA A 48 3.59 0.68 6.18
N GLY A 49 3.78 1.46 7.25
CA GLY A 49 3.13 2.77 7.44
C GLY A 49 3.43 3.73 6.30
N ILE A 50 4.70 3.98 5.98
CA ILE A 50 5.11 4.90 4.92
C ILE A 50 4.60 4.44 3.55
N VAL A 51 4.75 3.15 3.23
CA VAL A 51 4.36 2.57 1.95
C VAL A 51 2.83 2.60 1.77
N SER A 52 2.04 2.60 2.87
CA SER A 52 0.58 2.72 2.83
C SER A 52 0.05 4.13 2.53
N ILE A 53 0.83 5.19 2.78
CA ILE A 53 0.41 6.60 2.61
C ILE A 53 -0.24 6.90 1.24
N PRO A 54 0.37 6.57 0.08
CA PRO A 54 -0.24 6.88 -1.22
C PRO A 54 -1.56 6.13 -1.45
N PHE A 55 -1.73 4.92 -0.91
CA PHE A 55 -2.95 4.12 -1.06
C PHE A 55 -4.07 4.65 -0.16
N VAL A 56 -3.75 5.03 1.08
CA VAL A 56 -4.71 5.66 1.99
C VAL A 56 -5.15 7.02 1.44
N ALA A 57 -4.20 7.85 0.97
CA ALA A 57 -4.52 9.13 0.34
C ALA A 57 -5.43 8.95 -0.89
N MET A 58 -5.17 7.94 -1.71
CA MET A 58 -6.01 7.61 -2.86
C MET A 58 -7.42 7.17 -2.45
N GLY A 59 -7.55 6.32 -1.41
CA GLY A 59 -8.84 5.93 -0.84
C GLY A 59 -9.64 7.10 -0.27
N ILE A 60 -8.98 8.03 0.44
CA ILE A 60 -9.59 9.26 0.95
C ILE A 60 -10.08 10.12 -0.21
N VAL A 61 -9.23 10.38 -1.21
CA VAL A 61 -9.60 11.18 -2.39
C VAL A 61 -10.79 10.57 -3.12
N TRP A 62 -10.84 9.26 -3.27
CA TRP A 62 -11.95 8.56 -3.89
C TRP A 62 -13.26 8.62 -3.08
N THR A 63 -13.16 8.68 -1.75
CA THR A 63 -14.34 8.78 -0.88
C THR A 63 -14.91 10.20 -0.88
N LEU A 64 -14.05 11.22 -0.91
CA LEU A 64 -14.44 12.63 -0.88
C LEU A 64 -14.81 13.20 -2.26
N LYS A 65 -14.13 12.74 -3.31
CA LYS A 65 -14.30 13.18 -4.70
C LYS A 65 -14.31 11.96 -5.63
N PRO A 66 -15.37 11.14 -5.59
CA PRO A 66 -15.48 9.93 -6.41
C PRO A 66 -15.36 10.24 -7.90
N GLU A 67 -15.71 11.44 -8.35
CA GLU A 67 -15.53 11.92 -9.73
C GLU A 67 -14.08 11.95 -10.22
N LEU A 68 -13.09 11.97 -9.32
CA LEU A 68 -11.67 11.81 -9.67
C LEU A 68 -11.29 10.33 -9.91
N ALA A 69 -12.12 9.39 -9.43
CA ALA A 69 -11.95 7.95 -9.55
C ALA A 69 -12.78 7.35 -10.69
N THR A 70 -14.00 7.84 -10.88
CA THR A 70 -14.94 7.42 -11.92
C THR A 70 -15.01 8.44 -13.04
N ARG A 71 -14.90 8.00 -14.30
CA ARG A 71 -15.14 8.87 -15.46
C ARG A 71 -16.64 9.08 -15.66
N SER A 72 -17.12 10.31 -15.50
CA SER A 72 -18.28 10.80 -16.25
C SER A 72 -17.90 11.03 -17.71
#